data_AF-A0A0M4HDT4-F1
#
_entry.id   AF-A0A0M4HDT4-F1
#
_cell.length_a   1.000
_cell.length_b   1.000
_cell.length_c   1.000
_cell.angle_alpha   90.00
_cell.angle_beta   90.00
_cell.angle_gamma   90.00
#
_symmetry.space_group_name_H-M   'P 1'
#
loop_
_entity.id
_entity.type
_entity.pdbx_description
1 polymer ?
#
loop_
_entity_poly.entity_id
_entity_poly.type
_entity_poly.pdbx_seq_one_letter_code
_entity_poly.pdbx_strand_id
1 'polypeptide(L)'
;MAQQVSSNPLAEQENLRVLGANGLNNIVMVKNKLYEGVKGTPYFLPAWSTGDILLSTKQRVTNVPLKYDVYSRQIMARRPKGDSVWVDQGRIVEFTLQDARALPGQPAIHIFRLFANLPNQPNRPEFLEVLHPTGPYVLLKRPVKTLYKASTQQAYSADRPYDELVDTPEYYLLNPQGTMTLVKPSQKALLAAVPAQWAEPLRAQLKKANLRTEDDLFNAVSQLNLLASKK
;
A
#
# COMPACT_ATOMS: atom_id res chain seq x y z
N MET A 1 -20.25 18.27 22.16
CA MET A 1 -20.44 19.04 20.92
C MET A 1 -19.79 18.24 19.78
N ALA A 2 -20.59 17.60 18.93
CA ALA A 2 -20.10 16.82 17.79
C ALA A 2 -20.12 17.70 16.54
N GLN A 3 -18.96 17.98 15.96
CA GLN A 3 -18.85 18.71 14.69
C GLN A 3 -19.18 17.74 13.54
N GLN A 4 -20.28 18.02 12.85
CA GLN A 4 -20.60 17.41 11.56
C GLN A 4 -19.58 17.87 10.52
N VAL A 5 -18.85 16.92 9.94
CA VAL A 5 -18.07 17.13 8.73
C VAL A 5 -19.06 17.37 7.58
N SER A 6 -19.19 18.62 7.17
CA SER A 6 -19.99 19.00 6.01
C SER A 6 -19.22 18.66 4.74
N SER A 7 -19.62 17.60 4.05
CA SER A 7 -19.17 17.34 2.68
C SER A 7 -19.82 18.36 1.73
N ASN A 8 -18.99 19.09 0.96
CA ASN A 8 -19.46 20.05 -0.02
C ASN A 8 -19.69 19.34 -1.38
N PRO A 9 -20.95 19.15 -1.81
CA PRO A 9 -21.27 18.33 -3.01
C PRO A 9 -20.73 18.93 -4.31
N LEU A 10 -20.46 20.24 -4.36
CA LEU A 10 -19.86 20.89 -5.52
C LEU A 10 -18.37 20.56 -5.66
N ALA A 11 -17.65 20.45 -4.53
CA ALA A 11 -16.25 20.07 -4.51
C ALA A 11 -16.07 18.60 -4.92
N GLU A 12 -16.97 17.71 -4.48
CA GLU A 12 -16.97 16.30 -4.87
C GLU A 12 -17.20 16.10 -6.38
N GLN A 13 -18.08 16.89 -6.98
CA GLN A 13 -18.35 16.84 -8.42
C GLN A 13 -17.17 17.32 -9.26
N GLU A 14 -16.52 18.42 -8.87
CA GLU A 14 -15.35 18.92 -9.58
C GLU A 14 -14.15 17.97 -9.44
N ASN A 15 -13.97 17.41 -8.24
CA ASN A 15 -12.98 16.38 -7.93
C ASN A 15 -13.10 15.16 -8.85
N LEU A 16 -14.32 14.65 -9.06
CA LEU A 16 -14.56 13.50 -9.94
C LEU A 16 -14.52 13.86 -11.43
N ARG A 17 -14.87 15.11 -11.79
CA ARG A 17 -14.71 15.60 -13.16
C ARG A 17 -13.24 15.57 -13.57
N VAL A 18 -12.33 15.94 -12.67
CA VAL A 18 -10.88 15.90 -12.93
C VAL A 18 -10.36 14.46 -13.12
N LEU A 19 -10.92 13.50 -12.40
CA LEU A 19 -10.59 12.08 -12.56
C LEU A 19 -11.12 11.50 -13.88
N GLY A 20 -12.23 12.03 -14.41
CA GLY A 20 -12.87 11.54 -15.64
C GLY A 20 -12.64 12.39 -16.91
N ALA A 21 -12.21 13.64 -16.79
CA ALA A 21 -12.09 14.58 -17.90
C ALA A 21 -10.66 14.60 -18.41
N ASN A 22 -10.37 13.71 -19.35
CA ASN A 22 -9.55 13.92 -20.56
C ASN A 22 -9.09 12.56 -21.08
N GLY A 23 -9.93 11.94 -21.92
CA GLY A 23 -9.60 10.70 -22.61
C GLY A 23 -10.68 9.64 -22.48
N LEU A 24 -11.75 9.78 -23.26
CA LEU A 24 -12.60 8.66 -23.66
C LEU A 24 -11.68 7.56 -24.22
N ASN A 25 -11.62 6.38 -23.56
CA ASN A 25 -11.40 5.08 -24.21
C ASN A 25 -11.24 3.86 -23.27
N ASN A 26 -11.45 3.94 -21.94
CA ASN A 26 -11.63 2.72 -21.13
C ASN A 26 -12.39 2.98 -19.82
N ILE A 27 -13.68 3.32 -19.92
CA ILE A 27 -14.60 3.31 -18.79
C ILE A 27 -15.25 1.92 -18.75
N VAL A 28 -14.65 0.99 -18.00
CA VAL A 28 -15.27 -0.33 -17.78
C VAL A 28 -16.15 -0.25 -16.54
N MET A 29 -17.46 -0.36 -16.76
CA MET A 29 -18.46 -0.49 -15.71
C MET A 29 -18.34 -1.90 -15.11
N VAL A 30 -18.00 -2.03 -13.82
CA VAL A 30 -17.80 -3.35 -13.20
C VAL A 30 -18.94 -3.69 -12.25
N LYS A 31 -19.70 -4.73 -12.58
CA LYS A 31 -20.50 -5.49 -11.61
C LYS A 31 -19.58 -6.59 -11.06
N ASN A 32 -19.12 -6.42 -9.83
CA ASN A 32 -18.01 -7.19 -9.28
C ASN A 32 -18.40 -8.65 -8.97
N LYS A 33 -18.22 -9.54 -9.96
CA LYS A 33 -18.38 -11.00 -9.83
C LYS A 33 -17.06 -11.78 -9.99
N LEU A 34 -15.92 -11.09 -10.14
CA LEU A 34 -14.65 -11.70 -10.56
C LEU A 34 -14.04 -12.66 -9.53
N TYR A 35 -14.48 -12.59 -8.27
CA TYR A 35 -13.92 -13.34 -7.15
C TYR A 35 -14.99 -14.14 -6.38
N GLU A 36 -16.17 -14.39 -6.97
CA GLU A 36 -17.19 -15.26 -6.37
C GLU A 36 -16.60 -16.66 -6.11
N GLY A 37 -16.66 -17.15 -4.87
CA GLY A 37 -16.14 -18.47 -4.47
C GLY A 37 -14.66 -18.52 -4.02
N VAL A 38 -13.95 -17.38 -4.01
CA VAL A 38 -12.57 -17.29 -3.49
C VAL A 38 -12.58 -16.81 -2.04
N LYS A 39 -11.88 -17.52 -1.14
CA LYS A 39 -11.71 -17.08 0.25
C LYS A 39 -10.70 -15.94 0.33
N GLY A 40 -11.00 -14.92 1.14
CA GLY A 40 -10.16 -13.73 1.31
C GLY A 40 -10.69 -12.53 0.53
N THR A 41 -9.87 -11.51 0.37
CA THR A 41 -10.23 -10.28 -0.35
C THR A 41 -9.07 -9.83 -1.25
N PRO A 42 -9.33 -9.43 -2.50
CA PRO A 42 -8.32 -8.83 -3.38
C PRO A 42 -7.97 -7.40 -2.96
N TYR A 43 -8.81 -6.78 -2.12
CA TYR A 43 -8.68 -5.39 -1.72
C TYR A 43 -7.73 -5.21 -0.54
N PHE A 44 -7.07 -4.05 -0.52
CA PHE A 44 -6.25 -3.62 0.62
C PHE A 44 -7.11 -3.43 1.88
N LEU A 45 -8.15 -2.60 1.79
CA LEU A 45 -9.19 -2.49 2.82
C LEU A 45 -10.48 -3.20 2.38
N PRO A 46 -11.15 -3.97 3.27
CA PRO A 46 -12.37 -4.70 2.89
C PRO A 46 -13.53 -3.79 2.46
N ALA A 47 -13.63 -2.60 3.06
CA ALA A 47 -14.68 -1.62 2.83
C ALA A 47 -14.18 -0.47 1.94
N TRP A 48 -15.11 0.32 1.41
CA TRP A 48 -14.78 1.60 0.82
C TRP A 48 -14.19 2.51 1.91
N SER A 49 -13.11 3.20 1.56
CA SER A 49 -12.41 4.12 2.45
C SER A 49 -12.40 5.50 1.83
N THR A 50 -12.61 6.54 2.63
CA THR A 50 -12.38 7.91 2.18
C THR A 50 -10.87 8.12 2.00
N GLY A 51 -10.48 8.81 0.94
CA GLY A 51 -9.08 9.04 0.62
C GLY A 51 -8.88 10.23 -0.28
N ASP A 52 -7.63 10.67 -0.34
CA ASP A 52 -7.20 11.75 -1.21
C ASP A 52 -6.32 11.20 -2.33
N ILE A 53 -6.38 11.80 -3.51
CA ILE A 53 -5.52 11.47 -4.65
C ILE A 53 -4.72 12.72 -5.01
N LEU A 54 -3.40 12.57 -5.10
CA LEU A 54 -2.52 13.55 -5.73
C LEU A 54 -2.21 13.10 -7.15
N LEU A 55 -2.51 13.95 -8.11
CA LEU A 55 -2.26 13.71 -9.52
C LEU A 55 -0.87 14.21 -9.94
N SER A 56 -0.34 13.70 -11.04
CA SER A 56 0.91 14.15 -11.66
C SER A 56 0.90 15.63 -12.06
N THR A 57 -0.29 16.19 -12.26
CA THR A 57 -0.54 17.63 -12.47
C THR A 57 -0.41 18.47 -11.20
N LYS A 58 -0.05 17.85 -10.06
CA LYS A 58 -0.05 18.41 -8.70
C LYS A 58 -1.43 18.80 -8.16
N GLN A 59 -2.49 18.49 -8.90
CA GLN A 59 -3.84 18.67 -8.42
C GLN A 59 -4.17 17.62 -7.37
N ARG A 60 -4.77 18.05 -6.26
CA ARG A 60 -5.23 17.17 -5.20
C ARG A 60 -6.75 17.06 -5.25
N VAL A 61 -7.22 15.82 -5.26
CA VAL A 61 -8.63 15.43 -5.25
C VAL A 61 -8.90 14.86 -3.86
N THR A 62 -9.73 15.51 -3.07
CA THR A 62 -9.91 15.16 -1.65
C THR A 62 -11.25 14.50 -1.38
N ASN A 63 -11.31 13.75 -0.26
CA ASN A 63 -12.53 13.11 0.26
C ASN A 63 -13.24 12.20 -0.76
N VAL A 64 -12.47 11.48 -1.58
CA VAL A 64 -13.01 10.55 -2.56
C VAL A 64 -13.24 9.19 -1.88
N PRO A 65 -14.40 8.54 -2.05
CA PRO A 65 -14.54 7.15 -1.63
C PRO A 65 -13.74 6.26 -2.59
N LEU A 66 -12.66 5.67 -2.08
CA LEU A 66 -11.72 4.87 -2.83
C LEU A 66 -11.75 3.40 -2.41
N LYS A 67 -11.34 2.55 -3.35
CA LYS A 67 -11.07 1.13 -3.11
C LYS A 67 -9.85 0.71 -3.90
N TYR A 68 -8.86 0.14 -3.23
CA TYR A 68 -7.63 -0.34 -3.86
C TYR A 68 -7.65 -1.87 -3.96
N ASP A 69 -7.70 -2.37 -5.19
CA ASP A 69 -7.55 -3.77 -5.53
C ASP A 69 -6.06 -4.10 -5.68
N VAL A 70 -5.51 -4.79 -4.68
CA VAL A 70 -4.08 -5.13 -4.62
C VAL A 70 -3.75 -6.24 -5.61
N TYR A 71 -4.69 -7.16 -5.83
CA TYR A 71 -4.48 -8.31 -6.70
C TYR A 71 -4.36 -7.90 -8.17
N SER A 72 -5.31 -7.10 -8.66
CA SER A 72 -5.29 -6.56 -10.03
C SER A 72 -4.45 -5.28 -10.15
N ARG A 73 -4.04 -4.69 -9.02
CA ARG A 73 -3.32 -3.42 -8.91
C ARG A 73 -4.10 -2.30 -9.57
N GLN A 74 -5.34 -2.09 -9.11
CA GLN A 74 -6.23 -1.07 -9.66
C GLN A 74 -6.93 -0.28 -8.57
N ILE A 75 -7.15 1.01 -8.82
CA ILE A 75 -7.82 1.93 -7.89
C ILE A 75 -9.18 2.26 -8.47
N MET A 76 -10.22 2.12 -7.66
CA MET A 76 -11.58 2.54 -7.97
C MET A 76 -11.96 3.75 -7.14
N ALA A 77 -12.70 4.66 -7.76
CA ALA A 77 -13.40 5.74 -7.07
C ALA A 77 -14.91 5.54 -7.21
N ARG A 78 -15.65 5.79 -6.12
CA ARG A 78 -17.12 5.81 -6.14
C ARG A 78 -17.62 7.24 -6.35
N ARG A 79 -18.59 7.41 -7.24
CA ARG A 79 -19.24 8.69 -7.51
C ARG A 79 -20.50 8.88 -6.64
N PRO A 80 -20.97 10.12 -6.45
CA PRO A 80 -22.20 10.43 -5.70
C PRO A 80 -23.44 9.72 -6.24
N LYS A 81 -23.50 9.45 -7.55
CA LYS A 81 -24.59 8.69 -8.19
C LYS A 81 -24.57 7.19 -7.86
N GLY A 82 -23.60 6.74 -7.05
CA GLY A 82 -23.52 5.40 -6.48
C GLY A 82 -22.67 4.42 -7.29
N ASP A 83 -22.29 4.77 -8.51
CA ASP A 83 -21.47 3.96 -9.40
C ASP A 83 -19.96 4.14 -9.16
N SER A 84 -19.17 3.18 -9.62
CA SER A 84 -17.71 3.14 -9.46
C SER A 84 -17.00 3.21 -10.80
N VAL A 85 -15.88 3.93 -10.83
CA VAL A 85 -15.01 4.05 -12.01
C VAL A 85 -13.57 3.67 -11.65
N TRP A 86 -12.86 3.07 -12.60
CA TRP A 86 -11.42 2.89 -12.49
C TRP A 86 -10.73 4.23 -12.65
N VAL A 87 -9.77 4.50 -11.77
CA VAL A 87 -8.92 5.69 -11.88
C VAL A 87 -7.71 5.35 -12.75
N ASP A 88 -7.39 6.23 -13.69
CA ASP A 88 -6.16 6.11 -14.48
C ASP A 88 -4.93 6.28 -13.58
N GLN A 89 -4.26 5.16 -13.30
CA GLN A 89 -3.09 5.10 -12.43
C GLN A 89 -1.88 5.84 -13.01
N GLY A 90 -1.79 6.01 -14.33
CA GLY A 90 -0.70 6.76 -14.96
C GLY A 90 -0.69 8.24 -14.58
N ARG A 91 -1.80 8.74 -14.02
CA ARG A 91 -1.97 10.13 -13.59
C ARG A 91 -1.83 10.30 -12.08
N ILE A 92 -1.69 9.23 -11.31
CA ILE A 92 -1.63 9.29 -9.84
C ILE A 92 -0.17 9.21 -9.38
N VAL A 93 0.23 10.10 -8.48
CA VAL A 93 1.56 10.06 -7.85
C VAL A 93 1.50 9.61 -6.39
N GLU A 94 0.40 9.90 -5.71
CA GLU A 94 0.15 9.53 -4.32
C GLU A 94 -1.35 9.38 -4.11
N PHE A 95 -1.75 8.46 -3.25
CA PHE A 95 -3.12 8.44 -2.72
C PHE A 95 -3.11 7.99 -1.26
N THR A 96 -4.18 8.32 -0.55
CA THR A 96 -4.38 7.89 0.83
C THR A 96 -5.64 7.05 0.95
N LEU A 97 -5.67 6.17 1.95
CA LEU A 97 -6.87 5.45 2.35
C LEU A 97 -7.05 5.61 3.86
N GLN A 98 -8.20 6.11 4.29
CA GLN A 98 -8.56 6.21 5.70
C GLN A 98 -9.28 4.93 6.13
N ASP A 99 -8.69 4.17 7.05
CA ASP A 99 -9.33 3.01 7.63
C ASP A 99 -10.14 3.41 8.87
N ALA A 100 -11.43 3.65 8.65
CA ALA A 100 -12.38 3.94 9.73
C ALA A 100 -12.56 2.78 10.72
N ARG A 101 -12.00 1.60 10.45
CA ARG A 101 -12.04 0.41 11.32
C ARG A 101 -10.69 0.08 11.95
N ALA A 102 -9.69 0.94 11.78
CA ALA A 102 -8.40 0.76 12.41
C ALA A 102 -8.55 0.62 13.93
N LEU A 103 -7.98 -0.44 14.49
CA LEU A 103 -7.94 -0.65 15.93
C LEU A 103 -6.86 0.24 16.59
N PRO A 104 -6.92 0.49 17.91
CA PRO A 104 -5.84 1.18 18.61
C PRO A 104 -4.49 0.52 18.33
N GLY A 105 -3.52 1.33 17.90
CA GLY A 105 -2.18 0.85 17.51
C GLY A 105 -2.05 0.51 16.02
N GLN A 106 -3.12 0.53 15.23
CA GLN A 106 -3.06 0.39 13.77
C GLN A 106 -3.09 1.77 13.09
N PRO A 107 -2.45 1.92 11.92
CA PRO A 107 -2.52 3.17 11.17
C PRO A 107 -3.96 3.43 10.69
N ALA A 108 -4.53 4.56 11.10
CA ALA A 108 -5.85 5.01 10.62
C ALA A 108 -5.78 5.59 9.20
N ILE A 109 -4.57 5.94 8.73
CA ILE A 109 -4.33 6.50 7.40
C ILE A 109 -3.17 5.73 6.77
N HIS A 110 -3.42 5.18 5.59
CA HIS A 110 -2.43 4.52 4.76
C HIS A 110 -2.05 5.45 3.62
N ILE A 111 -0.76 5.71 3.42
CA ILE A 111 -0.24 6.61 2.39
C ILE A 111 0.48 5.79 1.34
N PHE A 112 0.01 5.84 0.11
CA PHE A 112 0.60 5.14 -1.02
C PHE A 112 1.27 6.12 -1.97
N ARG A 113 2.51 5.84 -2.36
CA ARG A 113 3.24 6.63 -3.36
C ARG A 113 3.67 5.76 -4.52
N LEU A 114 3.73 6.34 -5.70
CA LEU A 114 4.23 5.67 -6.89
C LEU A 114 5.76 5.61 -6.86
N PHE A 115 6.31 4.41 -6.95
CA PHE A 115 7.76 4.19 -7.08
C PHE A 115 8.04 3.43 -8.38
N ALA A 116 9.14 3.76 -9.03
CA ALA A 116 9.69 3.01 -10.15
C ALA A 116 10.94 2.23 -9.71
N ASN A 117 11.43 1.35 -10.59
CA ASN A 117 12.70 0.64 -10.39
C ASN A 117 12.74 -0.25 -9.12
N LEU A 118 11.63 -0.92 -8.81
CA LEU A 118 11.62 -1.91 -7.72
C LEU A 118 12.68 -2.99 -8.01
N PRO A 119 13.39 -3.48 -6.97
CA PRO A 119 14.24 -4.67 -7.10
C PRO A 119 13.46 -5.81 -7.76
N ASN A 120 14.05 -6.40 -8.79
CA ASN A 120 13.48 -7.47 -9.61
C ASN A 120 12.29 -7.07 -10.52
N GLN A 121 11.86 -5.80 -10.53
CA GLN A 121 10.80 -5.29 -11.41
C GLN A 121 11.16 -3.89 -11.98
N PRO A 122 12.28 -3.75 -12.70
CA PRO A 122 12.85 -2.44 -13.03
C PRO A 122 11.98 -1.54 -13.93
N ASN A 123 10.95 -2.04 -14.61
CA ASN A 123 10.18 -1.27 -15.60
C ASN A 123 8.68 -1.14 -15.29
N ARG A 124 8.28 -1.42 -14.04
CA ARG A 124 6.88 -1.37 -13.65
C ARG A 124 6.70 -0.47 -12.43
N PRO A 125 6.20 0.76 -12.61
CA PRO A 125 5.82 1.60 -11.49
C PRO A 125 4.76 0.91 -10.63
N GLU A 126 4.90 1.01 -9.32
CA GLU A 126 3.98 0.42 -8.36
C GLU A 126 3.71 1.36 -7.19
N PHE A 127 2.48 1.30 -6.67
CA PHE A 127 2.11 1.99 -5.45
C PHE A 127 2.58 1.21 -4.24
N LEU A 128 3.43 1.84 -3.45
CA LEU A 128 3.93 1.31 -2.18
C LEU A 128 3.38 2.13 -1.03
N GLU A 129 2.94 1.45 0.01
CA GLU A 129 2.58 2.06 1.27
C GLU A 129 3.84 2.58 1.97
N VAL A 130 3.81 3.83 2.39
CA VAL A 130 4.89 4.47 3.14
C VAL A 130 4.63 4.23 4.62
N LEU A 131 5.39 3.30 5.21
CA LEU A 131 5.24 2.95 6.62
C LEU A 131 5.96 3.95 7.53
N HIS A 132 7.19 4.35 7.16
CA HIS A 132 8.01 5.25 7.97
C HIS A 132 8.46 6.48 7.15
N PRO A 133 7.66 7.56 7.11
CA PRO A 133 7.92 8.70 6.21
C PRO A 133 9.02 9.66 6.69
N THR A 134 9.48 9.54 7.95
CA THR A 134 10.43 10.47 8.55
C THR A 134 11.85 9.90 8.59
N GLY A 135 12.84 10.77 8.41
CA GLY A 135 14.26 10.42 8.48
C GLY A 135 14.90 10.06 7.14
N PRO A 136 16.22 9.79 7.15
CA PRO A 136 17.01 9.55 5.94
C PRO A 136 16.65 8.24 5.21
N TYR A 137 16.17 7.22 5.93
CA TYR A 137 15.70 5.97 5.35
C TYR A 137 14.18 5.86 5.48
N VAL A 138 13.53 5.41 4.40
CA VAL A 138 12.07 5.25 4.36
C VAL A 138 11.74 3.76 4.26
N LEU A 139 10.94 3.26 5.19
CA LEU A 139 10.37 1.92 5.11
C LEU A 139 9.12 1.94 4.23
N LEU A 140 9.12 1.10 3.21
CA LEU A 140 8.05 0.95 2.24
C LEU A 140 7.49 -0.48 2.31
N LYS A 141 6.20 -0.61 2.08
CA LYS A 141 5.51 -1.88 1.96
C LYS A 141 4.80 -1.97 0.61
N ARG A 142 5.04 -3.07 -0.06
CA ARG A 142 4.28 -3.49 -1.23
C ARG A 142 3.21 -4.47 -0.76
N PRO A 143 1.92 -4.08 -0.77
CA PRO A 143 0.88 -5.06 -0.54
C PRO A 143 0.87 -6.03 -1.73
N VAL A 144 0.84 -7.33 -1.45
CA VAL A 144 0.74 -8.37 -2.46
C VAL A 144 -0.32 -9.36 -2.01
N LYS A 145 -1.19 -9.75 -2.94
CA LYS A 145 -2.18 -10.81 -2.74
C LYS A 145 -1.79 -11.97 -3.67
N THR A 146 -1.54 -13.15 -3.11
CA THR A 146 -1.26 -14.36 -3.89
C THR A 146 -2.50 -15.24 -3.91
N LEU A 147 -2.95 -15.64 -5.10
CA LEU A 147 -4.04 -16.59 -5.28
C LEU A 147 -3.49 -18.02 -5.24
N TYR A 148 -3.87 -18.78 -4.21
CA TYR A 148 -3.64 -20.21 -4.13
C TYR A 148 -4.88 -20.94 -4.64
N LYS A 149 -4.69 -21.83 -5.61
CA LYS A 149 -5.77 -22.63 -6.19
C LYS A 149 -6.10 -23.84 -5.32
N ALA A 150 -7.38 -24.25 -5.32
CA ALA A 150 -7.81 -25.48 -4.68
C ALA A 150 -7.05 -26.69 -5.28
N SER A 151 -6.58 -27.60 -4.42
CA SER A 151 -5.88 -28.81 -4.85
C SER A 151 -6.82 -30.01 -4.73
N THR A 152 -7.65 -30.24 -5.74
CA THR A 152 -8.66 -31.33 -5.72
C THR A 152 -8.18 -32.62 -6.40
N GLN A 153 -6.93 -32.72 -6.86
CA GLN A 153 -6.50 -33.77 -7.81
C GLN A 153 -5.48 -34.82 -7.35
N GLN A 154 -5.11 -34.92 -6.07
CA GLN A 154 -4.24 -36.02 -5.62
C GLN A 154 -4.75 -36.67 -4.33
N ALA A 155 -4.74 -38.00 -4.30
CA ALA A 155 -5.20 -38.86 -3.18
C ALA A 155 -4.48 -38.62 -1.84
N TYR A 156 -3.44 -37.77 -1.83
CA TYR A 156 -2.70 -37.31 -0.66
C TYR A 156 -2.55 -35.77 -0.63
N SER A 157 -3.52 -35.03 -1.19
CA SER A 157 -3.51 -33.56 -1.14
C SER A 157 -3.97 -33.07 0.23
N ALA A 158 -3.11 -32.31 0.92
CA ALA A 158 -3.46 -31.62 2.15
C ALA A 158 -4.46 -30.46 1.90
N ASP A 159 -5.63 -30.54 2.53
CA ASP A 159 -6.35 -29.48 3.26
C ASP A 159 -6.70 -28.13 2.59
N ARG A 160 -6.83 -28.01 1.26
CA ARG A 160 -7.39 -26.78 0.64
C ARG A 160 -8.48 -27.05 -0.41
N PRO A 161 -9.77 -27.11 0.02
CA PRO A 161 -10.89 -27.35 -0.89
C PRO A 161 -11.37 -26.09 -1.65
N TYR A 162 -10.74 -24.93 -1.44
CA TYR A 162 -11.14 -23.65 -2.03
C TYR A 162 -9.94 -22.86 -2.54
N ASP A 163 -10.20 -21.98 -3.52
CA ASP A 163 -9.28 -20.93 -3.93
C ASP A 163 -9.16 -19.89 -2.81
N GLU A 164 -7.95 -19.43 -2.51
CA GLU A 164 -7.69 -18.47 -1.41
C GLU A 164 -6.72 -17.37 -1.84
N LEU A 165 -7.10 -16.12 -1.55
CA LEU A 165 -6.21 -14.96 -1.64
C LEU A 165 -5.53 -14.74 -0.28
N VAL A 166 -4.21 -14.83 -0.27
CA VAL A 166 -3.37 -14.67 0.94
C VAL A 166 -2.50 -13.43 0.80
N ASP A 167 -2.40 -12.66 1.90
CA ASP A 167 -1.49 -11.52 2.01
C ASP A 167 -0.04 -11.97 2.11
N THR A 168 0.79 -11.48 1.20
CA THR A 168 2.23 -11.81 1.09
C THR A 168 3.06 -10.54 0.92
N PRO A 169 2.95 -9.54 1.83
CA PRO A 169 3.56 -8.24 1.64
C PRO A 169 5.09 -8.33 1.53
N GLU A 170 5.64 -7.49 0.66
CA GLU A 170 7.09 -7.31 0.51
C GLU A 170 7.48 -5.97 1.10
N TYR A 171 8.63 -5.90 1.78
CA TYR A 171 9.11 -4.66 2.38
C TYR A 171 10.39 -4.20 1.71
N TYR A 172 10.52 -2.89 1.58
CA TYR A 172 11.68 -2.25 0.96
C TYR A 172 12.20 -1.15 1.87
N LEU A 173 13.53 -1.01 1.88
CA LEU A 173 14.20 0.13 2.49
C LEU A 173 14.68 1.04 1.37
N LEU A 174 14.16 2.26 1.34
CA LEU A 174 14.65 3.33 0.46
C LEU A 174 15.73 4.11 1.22
N ASN A 175 16.91 4.20 0.63
CA ASN A 175 18.02 4.96 1.21
C ASN A 175 18.00 6.43 0.77
N PRO A 176 18.83 7.31 1.38
CA PRO A 176 18.93 8.72 0.99
C PRO A 176 19.35 8.95 -0.47
N GLN A 177 20.01 7.97 -1.08
CA GLN A 177 20.48 8.02 -2.47
C GLN A 177 19.37 7.62 -3.47
N GLY A 178 18.16 7.29 -3.00
CA GLY A 178 17.04 6.89 -3.84
C GLY A 178 17.07 5.42 -4.29
N THR A 179 17.98 4.60 -3.75
CA THR A 179 18.03 3.15 -4.03
C THR A 179 17.11 2.39 -3.10
N MET A 180 16.30 1.51 -3.66
CA MET A 180 15.45 0.58 -2.91
C MET A 180 16.12 -0.79 -2.76
N THR A 181 16.08 -1.34 -1.56
CA THR A 181 16.54 -2.70 -1.27
C THR A 181 15.41 -3.51 -0.66
N LEU A 182 15.21 -4.75 -1.12
CA LEU A 182 14.24 -5.67 -0.52
C LEU A 182 14.72 -6.09 0.88
N VAL A 183 13.88 -5.93 1.89
CA VAL A 183 14.21 -6.26 3.28
C VAL A 183 13.15 -7.17 3.86
N LYS A 184 13.50 -8.41 4.18
CA LYS A 184 12.60 -9.28 4.95
C LYS A 184 12.57 -8.81 6.42
N PRO A 185 11.46 -8.97 7.15
CA PRO A 185 11.39 -8.75 8.60
C PRO A 185 12.33 -9.71 9.34
N SER A 186 13.61 -9.35 9.39
CA SER A 186 14.69 -10.12 9.98
C SER A 186 15.89 -9.19 10.17
N GLN A 187 16.62 -9.37 11.27
CA GLN A 187 17.80 -8.58 11.57
C GLN A 187 18.87 -8.72 10.47
N LYS A 188 19.08 -9.93 9.95
CA LYS A 188 20.07 -10.20 8.90
C LYS A 188 19.78 -9.40 7.63
N ALA A 189 18.53 -9.40 7.15
CA ALA A 189 18.17 -8.69 5.93
C ALA A 189 18.28 -7.17 6.10
N LEU A 190 17.84 -6.63 7.25
CA LEU A 190 17.94 -5.20 7.52
C LEU A 190 19.40 -4.73 7.58
N LEU A 191 20.27 -5.45 8.30
CA LEU A 191 21.69 -5.12 8.42
C LEU A 191 22.42 -5.19 7.07
N ALA A 192 22.01 -6.11 6.18
CA ALA A 192 22.58 -6.21 4.84
C ALA A 192 22.14 -5.07 3.91
N ALA A 193 21.01 -4.43 4.19
CA ALA A 193 20.46 -3.34 3.38
C ALA A 193 20.99 -1.95 3.75
N VAL A 194 21.79 -1.84 4.82
CA VAL A 194 22.34 -0.56 5.30
C VAL A 194 23.86 -0.51 5.13
N PRO A 195 24.44 0.69 4.93
CA PRO A 195 25.90 0.86 4.89
C PRO A 195 26.59 0.38 6.18
N ALA A 196 27.81 -0.14 6.05
CA ALA A 196 28.57 -0.72 7.17
C ALA A 196 28.73 0.23 8.37
N GLN A 197 28.84 1.54 8.11
CA GLN A 197 28.93 2.57 9.16
C GLN A 197 27.71 2.63 10.10
N TRP A 198 26.55 2.15 9.64
CA TRP A 198 25.31 2.08 10.42
C TRP A 198 24.96 0.67 10.87
N ALA A 199 25.44 -0.35 10.15
CA ALA A 199 25.16 -1.75 10.44
C ALA A 199 25.61 -2.16 11.86
N GLU A 200 26.85 -1.85 12.26
CA GLU A 200 27.36 -2.26 13.58
C GLU A 200 26.66 -1.52 14.76
N PRO A 201 26.49 -0.18 14.73
CA PRO A 201 25.72 0.51 15.75
C PRO A 201 24.26 0.03 15.84
N LEU A 202 23.61 -0.20 14.69
CA LEU A 202 22.25 -0.72 14.66
C LEU A 202 22.19 -2.15 15.22
N ARG A 203 23.15 -3.00 14.87
CA ARG A 203 23.25 -4.37 15.41
C ARG A 203 23.37 -4.35 16.93
N ALA A 204 24.15 -3.42 17.48
CA ALA A 204 24.29 -3.27 18.93
C ALA A 204 22.96 -2.90 19.61
N GLN A 205 22.17 -2.00 19.00
CA GLN A 205 20.83 -1.63 19.50
C GLN A 205 19.81 -2.75 19.36
N LEU A 206 19.92 -3.57 18.31
CA LEU A 206 19.00 -4.68 18.03
C LEU A 206 19.38 -6.00 18.72
N LYS A 207 20.41 -6.06 19.59
CA LYS A 207 20.96 -7.32 20.14
C LYS A 207 19.96 -8.31 20.74
N LYS A 208 18.78 -7.88 21.17
CA LYS A 208 17.69 -8.74 21.69
C LYS A 208 16.41 -8.69 20.86
N ALA A 209 16.39 -7.90 19.79
CA ALA A 209 15.22 -7.69 18.97
C ALA A 209 15.06 -8.84 17.97
N ASN A 210 13.96 -9.56 18.08
CA ASN A 210 13.60 -10.62 17.16
C ASN A 210 12.66 -10.03 16.10
N LEU A 211 13.23 -9.45 15.04
CA LEU A 211 12.42 -8.85 13.97
C LEU A 211 11.67 -9.94 13.23
N ARG A 212 10.35 -10.01 13.40
CA ARG A 212 9.48 -10.97 12.68
C ARG A 212 8.23 -10.32 12.12
N THR A 213 7.86 -9.16 12.64
CA THR A 213 6.65 -8.44 12.25
C THR A 213 6.98 -7.14 11.50
N GLU A 214 5.96 -6.56 10.88
CA GLU A 214 6.01 -5.21 10.30
C GLU A 214 6.38 -4.16 11.36
N ASP A 215 5.78 -4.25 12.56
CA ASP A 215 6.04 -3.32 13.67
C ASP A 215 7.49 -3.41 14.16
N ASP A 216 8.04 -4.63 14.26
CA ASP A 216 9.45 -4.79 14.61
C ASP A 216 10.35 -4.11 13.58
N LEU A 217 10.03 -4.28 12.30
CA LEU A 217 10.79 -3.69 11.20
C LEU A 217 10.67 -2.15 11.20
N PHE A 218 9.47 -1.62 11.44
CA PHE A 218 9.22 -0.19 11.61
C PHE A 218 10.10 0.37 12.73
N ASN A 219 10.03 -0.23 13.92
CA ASN A 219 10.81 0.21 15.08
C ASN A 219 12.32 0.15 14.83
N ALA A 220 12.80 -0.90 14.15
CA ALA A 220 14.21 -1.03 13.80
C ALA A 220 14.67 0.06 12.80
N VAL A 221 13.82 0.42 11.83
CA VAL A 221 14.10 1.53 10.90
C VAL A 221 14.05 2.89 11.62
N SER A 222 13.17 3.07 12.60
CA SER A 222 13.19 4.27 13.45
C SER A 222 14.54 4.42 14.18
N GLN A 223 15.08 3.34 14.74
CA GLN A 223 16.41 3.35 15.38
C GLN A 223 17.54 3.66 14.38
N LEU A 224 17.50 3.08 13.18
CA LEU A 224 18.43 3.42 12.09
C LEU A 224 18.39 4.92 11.77
N ASN A 225 17.20 5.50 11.66
CA ASN A 225 17.03 6.91 11.36
C ASN A 225 17.56 7.82 12.48
N LEU A 226 17.40 7.42 13.75
CA LEU A 226 18.00 8.13 14.88
C LEU A 226 19.54 8.10 14.85
N LEU A 227 20.14 7.00 14.40
CA LEU A 227 21.59 6.89 14.22
C LEU A 227 22.07 7.76 13.07
N ALA A 228 21.40 7.65 11.93
CA ALA A 228 21.78 8.33 10.70
C ALA A 228 21.59 9.86 10.75
N SER A 229 20.66 10.35 11.57
CA SER A 229 20.38 11.80 11.70
C SER A 229 21.33 12.53 12.67
N LYS A 230 22.21 11.82 13.38
CA LYS A 230 23.18 12.41 14.32
C LYS A 230 24.48 12.88 13.64
N LYS A 231 24.60 12.70 12.33
CA LYS A 231 25.69 13.20 11.48
C LYS A 231 25.13 14.27 10.55
#